data_AF-A0A1C0WYS9-F1
#
_entry.id   AF-A0A1C0WYS9-F1
#
_cell.length_a   1.000
_cell.length_b   1.000
_cell.length_c   1.000
_cell.angle_alpha   90.00
_cell.angle_beta   90.00
_cell.angle_gamma   90.00
#
_symmetry.space_group_name_H-M   'P 1'
#
loop_
_entity.id
_entity.type
_entity.pdbx_description
1 polymer ?
#
loop_
_entity_poly.entity_id
_entity_poly.type
_entity_poly.pdbx_seq_one_letter_code
_entity_poly.pdbx_strand_id
1 'polypeptide(L)' 'MTDEEELKARIEAAKSDLSFFSLNADAILAEGFSTEEELEESINETLDDLIDARNKLNER' A
#
# COMPACT_ATOMS: atom_id res chain seq x y z
N MET A 1 1.77 18.78 -12.66
CA MET A 1 1.62 17.32 -12.49
C MET A 1 0.60 16.88 -13.51
N THR A 2 0.98 15.94 -14.38
CA THR A 2 -0.01 15.24 -15.20
C THR A 2 -0.67 14.16 -14.36
N ASP A 3 -1.88 13.76 -14.72
CA ASP A 3 -2.57 12.67 -14.05
C ASP A 3 -1.79 11.33 -14.15
N GLU A 4 -0.89 11.17 -15.14
CA GLU A 4 -0.01 10.00 -15.24
C GLU A 4 1.12 10.04 -14.19
N GLU A 5 1.73 11.20 -13.98
CA GLU A 5 2.74 11.41 -12.94
C GLU A 5 2.14 11.20 -11.54
N GLU A 6 0.90 11.63 -11.32
CA GLU A 6 0.17 11.40 -10.07
C GLU A 6 -0.08 9.90 -9.83
N LEU A 7 -0.55 9.16 -10.85
CA LEU A 7 -0.76 7.72 -10.74
C LEU A 7 0.54 6.96 -10.46
N LYS A 8 1.65 7.34 -11.10
CA LYS A 8 2.97 6.76 -10.82
C LYS A 8 3.42 7.05 -9.39
N ALA A 9 3.23 8.27 -8.89
CA ALA A 9 3.57 8.62 -7.53
C ALA A 9 2.75 7.81 -6.50
N ARG A 10 1.45 7.61 -6.75
CA ARG A 10 0.58 6.75 -5.93
C ARG A 10 1.04 5.29 -5.93
N ILE A 11 1.41 4.75 -7.09
CA ILE A 11 1.94 3.39 -7.21
C ILE A 11 3.22 3.22 -6.39
N GLU A 12 4.15 4.18 -6.46
CA GLU A 12 5.40 4.10 -5.70
C GLU A 12 5.18 4.26 -4.19
N ALA A 13 4.24 5.11 -3.77
CA ALA A 13 3.85 5.22 -2.37
C ALA A 13 3.28 3.89 -1.84
N ALA A 14 2.28 3.31 -2.52
CA ALA A 14 1.67 2.06 -2.11
C ALA A 14 2.68 0.90 -2.06
N LYS A 15 3.63 0.82 -3.00
CA LYS A 15 4.72 -0.17 -2.95
C LYS A 15 5.64 0.05 -1.75
N SER A 16 5.94 1.31 -1.41
CA SER A 16 6.75 1.63 -0.24
C SER A 16 6.06 1.18 1.04
N ASP A 17 4.77 1.44 1.16
CA ASP A 17 3.96 1.05 2.33
C ASP A 17 3.86 -0.48 2.45
N LEU A 18 3.60 -1.19 1.35
CA LEU A 18 3.60 -2.66 1.33
C LEU A 18 4.97 -3.25 1.68
N SER A 19 6.05 -2.63 1.20
CA SER A 19 7.41 -3.03 1.59
C SER A 19 7.67 -2.80 3.08
N PHE A 20 7.14 -1.71 3.64
CA PHE A 20 7.23 -1.45 5.07
C PHE A 20 6.48 -2.52 5.88
N PHE A 21 5.24 -2.85 5.51
CA PHE A 21 4.49 -3.92 6.17
C PHE A 21 5.21 -5.27 6.09
N SER A 22 5.70 -5.65 4.91
CA SER A 22 6.43 -6.91 4.72
C SER A 22 7.69 -7.02 5.59
N LEU A 23 8.34 -5.90 5.91
CA LEU A 23 9.57 -5.89 6.72
C LEU A 23 9.29 -5.77 8.22
N ASN A 24 8.15 -5.20 8.61
CA ASN A 24 7.90 -4.79 10.00
C ASN A 24 6.66 -5.42 10.64
N ALA A 25 5.89 -6.26 9.93
CA ALA A 25 4.66 -6.88 10.44
C ALA A 25 4.85 -7.52 11.83
N ASP A 26 5.87 -8.36 12.00
CA ASP A 26 6.16 -9.01 13.28
C ASP A 26 6.42 -8.00 14.41
N ALA A 27 7.17 -6.93 14.11
CA ALA A 27 7.49 -5.89 15.09
C ALA A 27 6.26 -5.04 15.43
N ILE A 28 5.42 -4.74 14.43
CA ILE A 28 4.16 -3.99 14.62
C ILE A 28 3.24 -4.74 15.59
N LEU A 29 3.11 -6.06 15.42
CA LEU A 29 2.29 -6.91 16.27
C LEU A 29 2.93 -7.10 17.66
N ALA A 30 4.24 -7.34 17.73
CA ALA A 30 4.94 -7.57 18.98
C ALA A 30 4.93 -6.35 19.92
N GLU A 31 5.06 -5.14 19.35
CA GLU A 31 5.02 -3.88 20.09
C GLU A 31 3.58 -3.40 20.37
N GLY A 32 2.57 -4.09 19.83
CA GLY A 32 1.15 -3.76 20.03
C GLY A 32 0.72 -2.47 19.32
N PHE A 33 1.38 -2.10 18.22
CA PHE A 33 0.98 -0.95 17.39
C PHE A 33 -0.30 -1.21 16.60
N SER A 34 -0.61 -2.47 16.33
CA SER A 34 -1.80 -2.93 15.62
C SER A 34 -2.15 -4.34 16.08
N THR A 35 -3.42 -4.72 15.96
CA THR A 35 -3.81 -6.14 15.95
C THR A 35 -3.51 -6.78 14.59
N GLU A 36 -3.54 -8.12 14.54
CA GLU A 36 -3.38 -8.88 13.29
C GLU A 36 -4.45 -8.51 12.26
N GLU A 37 -5.70 -8.39 12.71
CA GLU A 37 -6.85 -8.00 11.87
C GLU A 37 -6.67 -6.59 11.29
N GLU A 38 -6.34 -5.60 12.13
CA GLU A 38 -6.11 -4.22 11.67
C GLU A 38 -4.90 -4.11 10.72
N LEU A 39 -3.86 -4.92 10.92
CA LEU A 39 -2.69 -4.95 10.04
C LEU A 39 -3.03 -5.59 8.69
N GLU A 40 -3.77 -6.70 8.71
CA GLU A 40 -4.24 -7.35 7.48
C GLU A 40 -5.18 -6.44 6.69
N GLU A 41 -6.10 -5.73 7.36
CA GLU A 41 -6.97 -4.73 6.73
C GLU A 41 -6.16 -3.61 6.08
N SER A 42 -5.18 -3.04 6.79
CA SER A 42 -4.29 -1.99 6.26
C SER A 42 -3.50 -2.44 5.02
N ILE A 43 -2.99 -3.68 5.03
CA ILE A 43 -2.28 -4.26 3.89
C ILE A 43 -3.23 -4.43 2.70
N ASN A 44 -4.45 -4.94 2.94
CA ASN A 44 -5.45 -5.15 1.89
C ASN A 44 -5.90 -3.83 1.26
N GLU A 45 -6.17 -2.79 2.06
CA GLU A 45 -6.50 -1.46 1.56
C GLU A 45 -5.36 -0.90 0.68
N THR A 46 -4.11 -1.06 1.12
CA THR A 46 -2.94 -0.60 0.35
C THR A 46 -2.76 -1.38 -0.96
N LEU A 47 -3.06 -2.68 -0.97
CA LEU A 47 -3.06 -3.52 -2.18
C LEU A 47 -4.14 -3.10 -3.17
N ASP A 48 -5.35 -2.83 -2.68
CA ASP A 48 -6.46 -2.34 -3.51
C ASP A 48 -6.11 -0.99 -4.14
N ASP A 49 -5.53 -0.06 -3.37
CA ASP A 49 -5.07 1.24 -3.88
C ASP A 49 -4.00 1.09 -4.98
N LEU A 50 -3.07 0.15 -4.81
CA LEU A 50 -2.05 -0.16 -5.81
C LEU A 50 -2.67 -0.71 -7.10
N ILE A 51 -3.61 -1.65 -6.97
CA ILE A 51 -4.30 -2.27 -8.10
C ILE A 51 -5.09 -1.21 -8.87
N ASP A 52 -5.86 -0.38 -8.17
CA ASP A 52 -6.66 0.69 -8.76
C ASP A 52 -5.80 1.70 -9.50
N ALA A 53 -4.69 2.14 -8.90
CA ALA A 53 -3.78 3.08 -9.54
C ALA A 53 -3.12 2.47 -10.80
N ARG A 54 -2.74 1.19 -10.76
CA ARG A 54 -2.20 0.48 -11.94
C ARG A 54 -3.25 0.29 -13.05
N ASN A 55 -4.48 -0.05 -12.69
CA ASN A 55 -5.56 -0.22 -13.66
C ASN A 55 -5.85 1.11 -14.37
N LYS A 56 -6.00 2.20 -13.63
CA LYS A 56 -6.19 3.54 -14.19
C LYS A 56 -5.04 4.01 -15.09
N LEU A 57 -3.80 3.58 -14.78
CA LEU A 57 -2.64 3.89 -15.60
C LEU A 57 -2.65 3.09 -16.93
N ASN A 58 -3.13 1.85 -16.90
CA ASN A 58 -3.20 0.97 -18.08
C ASN A 58 -4.42 1.24 -18.98
N GLU A 59 -5.47 1.85 -18.44
CA GLU A 59 -6.68 2.26 -19.20
C GLU A 59 -6.48 3.52 -20.03
N ARG A 60 -5.30 4.14 -19.96
CA ARG A 60 -4.92 5.34 -20.70
C ARG A 60 -4.01 5.03 -21.88
#